data_AF-A0A946TXK4-F1
#
_entry.id   AF-A0A946TXK4-F1
#
_cell.length_a   1.000
_cell.length_b   1.000
_cell.length_c   1.000
_cell.angle_alpha   90.00
_cell.angle_beta   90.00
_cell.angle_gamma   90.00
#
_symmetry.space_group_name_H-M   'P 1'
#
loop_
_entity.id
_entity.type
_entity.pdbx_description
1 polymer ?
#
loop_
_entity_poly.entity_id
_entity_poly.type
_entity_poly.pdbx_seq_one_letter_code
_entity_poly.pdbx_strand_id
1 'polypeptide(L)'
;TTFAYDKGTGKAKRLTTTPSLSDAVKAKETFNSAAEILVHPNGKFVWSSNRGNDSITCYKAQPSTGKLTVTEVESIRGAWPRNINIDPSSKWIFAAGAHSNTVAVHKIDQSTGKLSFPTRNIISVPGPICVLFGK
;
A
#
# COMPACT_ATOMS: atom_id res chain seq x y z
N THR A 1 -5.05 -2.55 -10.70
CA THR A 1 -6.11 -3.22 -11.49
C THR A 1 -6.47 -4.52 -10.83
N THR A 2 -7.76 -4.88 -10.80
CA THR A 2 -8.23 -6.16 -10.26
C THR A 2 -8.62 -7.13 -11.36
N PHE A 3 -8.53 -8.42 -11.05
CA PHE A 3 -8.82 -9.52 -11.95
C PHE A 3 -9.62 -10.59 -11.22
N ALA A 4 -10.58 -11.22 -11.92
CA ALA A 4 -11.15 -12.49 -11.50
C ALA A 4 -10.24 -13.61 -12.00
N TYR A 5 -9.74 -14.44 -11.10
CA TYR A 5 -8.87 -15.57 -11.45
C TYR A 5 -9.67 -16.87 -11.42
N ASP A 6 -9.59 -17.62 -12.51
CA ASP A 6 -10.13 -18.97 -12.63
C ASP A 6 -8.99 -19.98 -12.42
N LYS A 7 -9.05 -20.70 -11.29
CA LYS A 7 -8.05 -21.72 -10.94
C LYS A 7 -8.13 -22.96 -11.85
N GLY A 8 -9.30 -23.28 -12.39
CA GLY A 8 -9.48 -24.44 -13.26
C GLY A 8 -8.83 -24.24 -14.63
N THR A 9 -8.87 -23.02 -15.16
CA THR A 9 -8.29 -22.68 -16.47
C THR A 9 -6.96 -21.92 -16.39
N GLY A 10 -6.57 -21.43 -15.21
CA GLY A 10 -5.40 -20.59 -15.01
C GLY A 10 -5.54 -19.19 -15.62
N LYS A 11 -6.75 -18.77 -16.03
CA LYS A 11 -6.99 -17.50 -16.72
C LYS A 11 -7.40 -16.39 -15.75
N ALA A 12 -6.95 -15.18 -16.04
CA ALA A 12 -7.36 -13.97 -15.34
C ALA A 12 -8.22 -13.08 -16.26
N LYS A 13 -9.42 -12.74 -15.82
CA LYS A 13 -10.30 -11.76 -16.49
C LYS A 13 -10.16 -10.42 -15.79
N ARG A 14 -9.76 -9.38 -16.54
CA ARG A 14 -9.72 -8.01 -16.01
C ARG A 14 -11.11 -7.56 -15.57
N LEU A 15 -11.21 -6.97 -14.38
CA LEU A 15 -12.44 -6.43 -13.82
C LEU A 15 -12.45 -4.90 -13.85
N THR A 16 -11.72 -4.27 -12.94
CA THR A 16 -11.71 -2.82 -12.78
C THR A 16 -10.29 -2.28 -12.62
N THR A 17 -10.11 -1.00 -12.95
CA THR A 17 -8.88 -0.25 -12.65
C THR A 17 -9.27 0.97 -11.84
N THR A 18 -8.67 1.08 -10.64
CA THR A 18 -8.74 2.27 -9.80
C THR A 18 -7.35 2.90 -9.76
N PRO A 19 -7.18 4.17 -10.15
CA PRO A 19 -5.91 4.87 -10.00
C PRO A 19 -5.51 4.97 -8.52
N SER A 20 -4.22 4.77 -8.22
CA SER A 20 -3.70 4.94 -6.85
C SER A 20 -3.61 6.41 -6.45
N LEU A 21 -3.33 7.29 -7.41
CA LEU A 21 -3.27 8.74 -7.27
C LEU A 21 -4.10 9.38 -8.38
N SER A 22 -4.69 10.54 -8.09
CA SER A 22 -5.39 11.33 -9.11
C SER A 22 -4.39 11.90 -10.13
N ASP A 23 -4.86 12.23 -11.33
CA ASP A 23 -4.02 12.83 -12.35
C ASP A 23 -3.44 14.19 -11.90
N ALA A 24 -4.23 14.97 -11.16
CA ALA A 24 -3.79 16.24 -10.60
C ALA A 24 -2.66 16.09 -9.55
N VAL A 25 -2.62 14.98 -8.80
CA VAL A 25 -1.51 14.69 -7.88
C VAL A 25 -0.29 14.25 -8.68
N LYS A 26 -0.45 13.29 -9.60
CA LYS A 26 0.66 12.79 -10.43
C LYS A 26 1.34 13.91 -11.24
N ALA A 27 0.58 14.88 -11.75
CA ALA A 27 1.10 16.00 -12.53
C ALA A 27 2.03 16.93 -11.74
N LYS A 28 2.04 16.85 -10.40
CA LYS A 28 2.96 17.60 -9.54
C LYS A 28 4.29 16.89 -9.30
N GLU A 29 4.39 15.62 -9.71
CA GLU A 29 5.57 14.80 -9.51
C GLU A 29 6.37 14.67 -10.81
N THR A 30 7.71 14.70 -10.71
CA THR A 30 8.60 14.45 -11.85
C THR A 30 8.65 12.96 -12.24
N PHE A 31 8.28 12.08 -11.32
CA PHE A 31 8.25 10.64 -11.51
C PHE A 31 7.05 10.03 -10.79
N ASN A 32 6.39 9.05 -11.40
CA ASN A 32 5.26 8.33 -10.80
C ASN A 32 5.37 6.84 -11.09
N SER A 33 5.49 6.02 -10.05
CA SER A 33 5.45 4.57 -10.21
C SER A 33 4.94 3.86 -8.96
N ALA A 34 3.86 3.11 -9.09
CA ALA A 34 3.43 2.20 -8.03
C ALA A 34 4.50 1.11 -7.79
N ALA A 35 4.50 0.49 -6.60
CA ALA A 35 5.35 -0.66 -6.31
C ALA A 35 4.56 -1.79 -5.63
N GLU A 36 4.53 -1.81 -4.30
CA GLU A 36 3.97 -2.91 -3.53
C GLU A 36 2.44 -2.82 -3.46
N ILE A 37 1.77 -3.98 -3.34
CA ILE A 37 0.33 -4.05 -3.09
C ILE A 37 0.01 -5.15 -2.08
N LEU A 38 -0.75 -4.82 -1.05
CA LEU A 38 -1.11 -5.74 0.03
C LEU A 38 -2.62 -5.78 0.21
N VAL A 39 -3.11 -6.93 0.66
CA VAL A 39 -4.51 -7.13 1.06
C VAL A 39 -4.53 -7.48 2.53
N HIS A 40 -5.36 -6.80 3.31
CA HIS A 40 -5.56 -7.17 4.70
C HIS A 40 -6.14 -8.61 4.79
N PRO A 41 -5.79 -9.44 5.79
CA PRO A 41 -6.30 -10.82 5.86
C PRO A 41 -7.82 -10.95 5.93
N ASN A 42 -8.53 -9.91 6.35
CA ASN A 42 -10.01 -9.87 6.31
C ASN A 42 -10.61 -9.62 4.91
N GLY A 43 -9.78 -9.34 3.89
CA GLY A 43 -10.18 -9.08 2.51
C GLY A 43 -10.88 -7.75 2.24
N LYS A 44 -11.05 -6.88 3.26
CA LYS A 44 -11.83 -5.63 3.15
C LYS A 44 -10.99 -4.42 2.76
N PHE A 45 -9.68 -4.47 3.01
CA PHE A 45 -8.77 -3.35 2.79
C PHE A 45 -7.60 -3.77 1.90
N VAL A 46 -7.19 -2.85 1.03
CA VAL A 46 -6.03 -3.00 0.16
C VAL A 46 -5.15 -1.77 0.35
N TRP A 47 -3.84 -1.92 0.23
CA TRP A 47 -2.88 -0.82 0.23
C TRP A 47 -1.93 -0.96 -0.94
N SER A 48 -1.53 0.16 -1.54
CA SER A 48 -0.47 0.19 -2.55
C SER A 48 0.51 1.33 -2.30
N SER A 49 1.81 1.11 -2.51
CA SER A 49 2.80 2.18 -2.40
C SER A 49 3.05 2.93 -3.72
N ASN A 50 3.32 4.23 -3.63
CA ASN A 50 3.59 5.11 -4.76
C ASN A 50 4.98 5.75 -4.60
N ARG A 51 5.89 5.50 -5.55
CA ARG A 51 7.20 6.15 -5.64
C ARG A 51 7.10 7.44 -6.44
N GLY A 52 7.77 8.48 -5.96
CA GLY A 52 7.63 9.85 -6.46
C GLY A 52 6.81 10.66 -5.47
N ASN A 53 5.51 10.35 -5.36
CA ASN A 53 4.63 10.96 -4.36
C ASN A 53 4.89 10.50 -2.90
N ASP A 54 5.64 9.42 -2.73
CA ASP A 54 6.10 8.88 -1.45
C ASP A 54 4.96 8.66 -0.43
N SER A 55 3.95 7.91 -0.90
CA SER A 55 2.71 7.65 -0.20
C SER A 55 2.24 6.19 -0.28
N ILE A 56 1.30 5.85 0.59
CA ILE A 56 0.49 4.63 0.55
C ILE A 56 -0.95 5.06 0.22
N THR A 57 -1.50 4.52 -0.87
CA THR A 57 -2.93 4.63 -1.14
C THR A 57 -3.67 3.51 -0.42
N CYS A 58 -4.67 3.86 0.38
CA CYS A 58 -5.57 2.94 1.07
C CYS A 58 -6.86 2.78 0.26
N TYR A 59 -7.34 1.55 0.12
CA TYR A 59 -8.60 1.25 -0.57
C TYR A 59 -9.53 0.40 0.28
N LYS A 60 -10.83 0.66 0.14
CA LYS A 60 -11.88 -0.28 0.53
C LYS A 60 -12.22 -1.19 -0.65
N ALA A 61 -12.21 -2.50 -0.41
CA ALA A 61 -12.55 -3.50 -1.40
C ALA A 61 -14.05 -3.81 -1.44
N GLN A 62 -14.58 -4.05 -2.65
CA GLN A 62 -15.91 -4.60 -2.89
C GLN A 62 -15.75 -5.99 -3.55
N PRO A 63 -15.68 -7.09 -2.78
CA PRO A 63 -15.31 -8.41 -3.32
C PRO A 63 -16.25 -8.93 -4.40
N SER A 64 -17.55 -8.63 -4.32
CA SER A 64 -18.55 -9.10 -5.30
C SER A 64 -18.34 -8.53 -6.71
N THR A 65 -17.73 -7.34 -6.82
CA THR A 65 -17.49 -6.67 -8.12
C THR A 65 -16.01 -6.56 -8.46
N GLY A 66 -15.13 -6.84 -7.50
CA GLY A 66 -13.69 -6.58 -7.59
C GLY A 66 -13.35 -5.09 -7.65
N LYS A 67 -14.28 -4.19 -7.32
CA LYS A 67 -14.02 -2.73 -7.32
C LYS A 67 -13.24 -2.31 -6.08
N LEU A 68 -12.28 -1.40 -6.26
CA LEU A 68 -11.58 -0.72 -5.17
C LEU A 68 -12.01 0.76 -5.12
N THR A 69 -12.26 1.27 -3.92
CA THR A 69 -12.51 2.69 -3.68
C THR A 69 -11.38 3.26 -2.84
N VAL A 70 -10.69 4.30 -3.34
CA VAL A 70 -9.67 5.02 -2.55
C VAL A 70 -10.32 5.68 -1.34
N THR A 71 -9.75 5.46 -0.15
CA THR A 71 -10.25 6.03 1.11
C THR A 71 -9.26 7.01 1.74
N GLU A 72 -7.99 6.93 1.38
CA GLU A 72 -6.90 7.74 1.91
C GLU A 72 -5.66 7.64 1.02
N VAL A 73 -4.82 8.67 1.04
CA VAL A 73 -3.45 8.65 0.54
C VAL A 73 -2.57 9.17 1.68
N GLU A 74 -1.85 8.28 2.34
CA GLU A 74 -1.06 8.60 3.54
C GLU A 74 0.43 8.69 3.18
N SER A 75 1.13 9.73 3.65
CA SER A 75 2.59 9.84 3.43
C SER A 75 3.33 8.74 4.19
N ILE A 76 4.40 8.19 3.59
CA ILE A 76 5.22 7.16 4.24
C ILE A 76 6.21 7.69 5.28
N ARG A 77 6.26 9.02 5.50
CA ARG A 77 7.26 9.68 6.36
C ARG A 77 8.71 9.27 6.00
N GLY A 78 8.95 9.16 4.70
CA GLY A 78 10.21 8.78 4.08
C GLY A 78 10.13 9.01 2.58
N ALA A 79 11.08 8.46 1.81
CA ALA A 79 11.15 8.63 0.38
C ALA A 79 11.36 7.32 -0.37
N TRP A 80 10.68 7.16 -1.51
CA TRP A 80 10.78 6.02 -2.42
C TRP A 80 10.32 4.67 -1.82
N PRO A 81 9.03 4.52 -1.50
CA PRO A 81 8.49 3.31 -0.88
C PRO A 81 8.45 2.12 -1.86
N ARG A 82 9.58 1.40 -1.96
CA ARG A 82 9.70 0.21 -2.82
C ARG A 82 8.89 -0.96 -2.25
N ASN A 83 8.78 -1.05 -0.93
CA ASN A 83 8.00 -2.07 -0.26
C ASN A 83 7.26 -1.50 0.96
N ILE A 84 6.07 -2.05 1.19
CA ILE A 84 5.35 -1.97 2.45
C ILE A 84 5.06 -3.40 2.91
N ASN A 85 4.89 -3.64 4.21
CA ASN A 85 4.41 -4.93 4.69
C ASN A 85 3.51 -4.78 5.92
N ILE A 86 2.55 -5.69 6.05
CA ILE A 86 1.64 -5.77 7.19
C ILE A 86 2.27 -6.71 8.23
N ASP A 87 2.27 -6.30 9.49
CA ASP A 87 2.78 -7.14 10.57
C ASP A 87 1.91 -8.39 10.79
N PRO A 88 2.43 -9.47 11.41
CA PRO A 88 1.66 -10.70 11.63
C PRO A 88 0.36 -10.51 12.42
N SER A 89 0.27 -9.49 13.28
CA SER A 89 -0.96 -9.17 14.02
C SER A 89 -1.99 -8.42 13.19
N SER A 90 -1.63 -7.98 11.97
CA SER A 90 -2.46 -7.19 11.06
C SER A 90 -2.93 -5.86 11.63
N LYS A 91 -2.15 -5.28 12.54
CA LYS A 91 -2.45 -4.00 13.20
C LYS A 91 -1.57 -2.87 12.71
N TRP A 92 -0.49 -3.18 12.02
CA TRP A 92 0.54 -2.22 11.63
C TRP A 92 1.01 -2.44 10.19
N ILE A 93 1.35 -1.34 9.52
CA ILE A 93 2.05 -1.35 8.24
C ILE A 93 3.43 -0.72 8.42
N PHE A 94 4.45 -1.41 7.93
CA PHE A 94 5.82 -0.92 7.84
C PHE A 94 6.03 -0.37 6.44
N ALA A 95 6.48 0.88 6.35
CA ALA A 95 6.73 1.57 5.09
C ALA A 95 8.23 1.83 4.90
N ALA A 96 8.84 1.11 3.96
CA ALA A 96 10.28 1.17 3.72
C ALA A 96 10.63 2.24 2.67
N GLY A 97 11.16 3.37 3.12
CA GLY A 97 11.67 4.44 2.28
C GLY A 97 13.11 4.17 1.84
N ALA A 98 13.27 3.63 0.63
CA ALA A 98 14.57 3.22 0.10
C ALA A 98 15.55 4.39 -0.05
N HIS A 99 15.06 5.59 -0.41
CA HIS A 99 15.93 6.76 -0.63
C HIS A 99 16.11 7.60 0.63
N SER A 100 15.22 7.47 1.62
CA SER A 100 15.36 8.14 2.92
C SER A 100 16.16 7.33 3.94
N ASN A 101 16.48 6.06 3.66
CA ASN A 101 17.08 5.13 4.62
C ASN A 101 16.24 4.98 5.90
N THR A 102 14.92 4.93 5.75
CA THR A 102 14.00 4.85 6.89
C THR A 102 12.91 3.80 6.70
N VAL A 103 12.42 3.26 7.81
CA VAL A 103 11.19 2.49 7.89
C VAL A 103 10.25 3.15 8.90
N ALA A 104 9.11 3.66 8.44
CA ALA A 104 8.08 4.21 9.31
C ALA A 104 7.02 3.15 9.64
N VAL A 105 6.45 3.20 10.84
CA VAL A 105 5.43 2.23 11.29
C VAL A 105 4.09 2.92 11.50
N HIS A 106 3.10 2.56 10.68
CA HIS A 106 1.75 3.11 10.70
C HIS A 106 0.78 2.15 11.38
N LYS A 107 -0.15 2.67 12.19
CA LYS A 107 -1.24 1.90 12.78
C LYS A 107 -2.41 1.81 11.81
N ILE A 108 -2.96 0.61 11.66
CA ILE A 108 -4.15 0.34 10.85
C ILE A 108 -5.40 0.52 11.70
N ASP A 109 -6.30 1.41 11.27
CA ASP A 109 -7.66 1.46 11.78
C ASP A 109 -8.42 0.21 11.30
N GLN A 110 -8.82 -0.64 12.25
CA GLN A 110 -9.38 -1.95 11.97
C GLN A 110 -10.79 -1.91 11.36
N SER A 111 -11.46 -0.75 11.43
CA SER A 111 -12.82 -0.55 10.91
C SER A 111 -12.83 0.05 9.51
N THR A 112 -11.82 0.85 9.17
CA THR A 112 -11.76 1.64 7.93
C THR A 112 -10.58 1.29 7.02
N GLY A 113 -9.54 0.67 7.54
CA GLY A 113 -8.29 0.41 6.82
C GLY A 113 -7.41 1.64 6.63
N LYS A 114 -7.79 2.79 7.21
CA LYS A 114 -6.96 4.00 7.20
C LYS A 114 -5.73 3.84 8.07
N LEU A 115 -4.70 4.61 7.76
CA LEU A 115 -3.42 4.60 8.42
C LEU A 115 -3.26 5.84 9.29
N SER A 116 -2.65 5.66 10.45
CA SER A 116 -2.25 6.76 11.32
C SER A 116 -0.82 6.55 11.80
N PHE A 117 -0.16 7.64 12.22
CA PHE A 117 1.22 7.60 12.70
C PHE A 117 1.34 8.02 14.18
N PRO A 118 0.65 7.35 15.12
CA PRO A 118 0.55 7.82 16.50
C PRO A 118 1.85 7.62 17.29
N THR A 119 2.62 6.59 16.95
CA THR A 119 3.86 6.23 17.66
C THR A 119 5.04 7.12 17.27
N ARG A 120 4.92 7.84 16.14
CA ARG A 120 6.01 8.60 15.52
C ARG A 120 7.30 7.80 15.31
N ASN A 121 7.17 6.47 15.18
CA ASN A 121 8.31 5.57 15.13
C ASN A 121 8.93 5.54 13.72
N ILE A 122 10.19 5.94 13.63
CA ILE A 122 11.02 5.87 12.43
C ILE A 122 12.28 5.10 12.76
N ILE A 123 12.53 4.02 12.03
CA ILE A 123 13.70 3.16 12.18
C ILE A 123 14.68 3.50 11.06
N SER A 124 15.95 3.73 11.40
CA SER A 124 17.00 3.93 10.39
C SER A 124 17.44 2.58 9.84
N VAL A 125 17.30 2.39 8.53
CA VAL A 125 17.71 1.18 7.80
C VAL A 125 18.32 1.65 6.48
N PRO A 126 19.56 1.31 6.12
CA PRO A 126 20.12 1.70 4.83
C PRO A 126 19.40 1.03 3.65
N GLY A 127 18.93 1.81 2.68
CA GLY A 127 18.36 1.35 1.42
C GLY A 127 17.27 0.26 1.51
N PRO A 128 16.26 0.35 2.39
CA PRO A 128 15.33 -0.74 2.63
C PRO A 128 14.40 -0.90 1.44
N ILE A 129 14.44 -2.07 0.79
CA ILE A 129 13.60 -2.38 -0.39
C ILE A 129 12.66 -3.56 -0.17
N CYS A 130 12.77 -4.25 0.95
CA CYS A 130 11.94 -5.41 1.29
C CYS A 130 11.83 -5.54 2.81
N VAL A 131 10.61 -5.70 3.32
CA VAL A 131 10.31 -6.01 4.72
C VAL A 131 9.68 -7.40 4.75
N LEU A 132 10.26 -8.30 5.55
CA LEU A 132 9.73 -9.64 5.78
C LEU A 132 9.67 -9.90 7.28
N PHE A 133 8.63 -10.59 7.71
CA PHE A 133 8.49 -11.05 9.09
C PHE A 133 8.93 -12.52 9.18
N GLY A 134 9.79 -12.80 10.17
CA GLY A 134 10.20 -14.17 10.50
C GLY A 134 9.04 -14.99 11.08
N LYS A 135 9.24 -16.31 11.11
CA LYS A 135 8.36 -17.25 11.81
C LYS A 135 8.74 -17.34 13.28
#